data_AF-A0A8R7Q6K1-F1
#
_entry.id   AF-A0A8R7Q6K1-F1
#
_cell.length_a   1.000
_cell.length_b   1.000
_cell.length_c   1.000
_cell.angle_alpha   90.00
_cell.angle_beta   90.00
_cell.angle_gamma   90.00
#
_symmetry.space_group_name_H-M   'P 1'
#
loop_
_entity.id
_entity.type
_entity.pdbx_description
1 polymer ?
#
loop_
_entity_poly.entity_id
_entity_poly.type
_entity_poly.pdbx_seq_one_letter_code
_entity_poly.pdbx_strand_id
1 'polypeptide(L)'
;MAKTYPVVSAEYQEAVEKARQKLRALIAEKNCSPLMLRLAWHSAGTFDVSSKTGGPFGTMKKPAEQAHAANAGLDIAVRMLEPIKEEIPTISYADLYQLAGVVAVEVSGGPVIPFHPGREDKPQPPPEGRLPDATKGSDHLRQVFGKQMGLSDQDIVALSGGHTLVSLHICSICFHVIYLDRCMHALTLFSCVSLFL
;
A
#
# COMPACT_ATOMS: atom_id res chain seq x y z
N MET A 1 -12.22 -6.27 16.39
CA MET A 1 -11.49 -7.48 16.84
C MET A 1 -10.02 -7.12 16.98
N ALA A 2 -9.36 -7.59 18.03
CA ALA A 2 -7.90 -7.45 18.12
C ALA A 2 -7.26 -8.33 17.03
N LYS A 3 -6.26 -7.80 16.32
CA LYS A 3 -5.53 -8.56 15.29
C LYS A 3 -4.57 -9.52 15.97
N THR A 4 -4.51 -10.76 15.47
CA THR A 4 -3.53 -11.75 15.92
C THR A 4 -2.48 -11.90 14.83
N TYR A 5 -1.28 -11.39 15.09
CA TYR A 5 -0.19 -11.46 14.13
C TYR A 5 0.52 -12.82 14.20
N PRO A 6 0.90 -13.42 13.05
CA PRO A 6 1.68 -14.64 13.05
C PRO A 6 3.07 -14.40 13.65
N VAL A 7 3.61 -15.41 14.33
CA VAL A 7 5.00 -15.40 14.76
C VAL A 7 5.87 -15.80 13.57
N VAL A 8 6.79 -14.93 13.16
CA VAL A 8 7.76 -15.21 12.10
C VAL A 8 9.11 -15.62 12.70
N SER A 9 9.93 -16.32 11.91
CA SER A 9 11.28 -16.71 12.36
C SER A 9 12.20 -15.50 12.52
N ALA A 10 13.27 -15.64 13.31
CA ALA A 10 14.29 -14.59 13.45
C ALA A 10 14.94 -14.24 12.10
N GLU A 11 15.17 -15.25 11.25
CA GLU A 11 15.68 -15.06 9.89
C GLU A 11 14.73 -14.22 9.03
N TYR A 12 13.42 -14.45 9.13
CA TYR A 12 12.43 -13.65 8.42
C TYR A 12 12.40 -12.20 8.93
N GLN A 13 12.53 -12.00 10.25
CA GLN A 13 12.61 -10.66 10.83
C GLN A 13 13.84 -9.91 10.33
N GLU A 14 15.00 -10.57 10.25
CA GLU A 14 16.22 -9.98 9.69
C GLU A 14 16.05 -9.64 8.20
N ALA A 15 15.40 -10.52 7.43
CA ALA A 15 15.07 -10.26 6.03
C ALA A 15 14.19 -9.03 5.84
N VAL A 16 13.19 -8.83 6.72
CA VAL A 16 12.32 -7.63 6.72
C VAL A 16 13.12 -6.36 7.02
N GLU A 17 14.01 -6.38 8.00
CA GLU A 17 14.85 -5.21 8.32
C GLU A 17 15.83 -4.88 7.19
N LYS A 18 16.46 -5.90 6.60
CA LYS A 18 17.32 -5.72 5.42
C LYS A 18 16.54 -5.15 4.23
N ALA A 19 15.31 -5.63 4.00
CA ALA A 19 14.43 -5.10 2.97
C ALA A 19 14.05 -3.65 3.24
N ARG A 20 13.70 -3.30 4.49
CA ARG A 20 13.39 -1.91 4.90
C ARG A 20 14.54 -0.95 4.58
N GLN A 21 15.78 -1.32 4.91
CA GLN A 21 16.96 -0.51 4.63
C GLN A 21 17.15 -0.28 3.12
N LYS A 22 17.05 -1.35 2.31
CA LYS A 22 17.17 -1.26 0.85
C LYS A 22 16.04 -0.44 0.22
N LEU A 23 14.81 -0.64 0.67
CA LEU A 23 13.66 0.15 0.23
C LEU A 23 13.85 1.63 0.53
N ARG A 24 14.37 1.98 1.71
CA ARG A 24 14.64 3.38 2.08
C ARG A 24 15.64 4.02 1.13
N ALA A 25 16.72 3.31 0.81
CA ALA A 25 17.72 3.78 -0.15
C ALA A 25 17.12 3.93 -1.57
N LEU A 26 16.45 2.89 -2.07
CA LEU A 26 15.84 2.90 -3.41
C LEU A 26 14.82 4.03 -3.56
N ILE A 27 13.92 4.19 -2.58
CA ILE A 27 12.82 5.15 -2.63
C ILE A 27 13.35 6.58 -2.59
N ALA A 28 14.33 6.85 -1.72
CA ALA A 28 14.96 8.17 -1.62
C ALA A 28 15.77 8.51 -2.88
N GLU A 29 16.53 7.55 -3.42
CA GLU A 29 17.37 7.77 -4.61
C GLU A 29 16.54 7.99 -5.88
N LYS A 30 15.50 7.17 -6.08
CA LYS A 30 14.67 7.20 -7.30
C LYS A 30 13.48 8.16 -7.20
N ASN A 31 13.30 8.84 -6.07
CA ASN A 31 12.16 9.72 -5.80
C ASN A 31 10.80 9.07 -6.14
N CYS A 32 10.63 7.80 -5.78
CA CYS A 32 9.49 6.97 -6.20
C CYS A 32 8.47 6.69 -5.08
N SER A 33 8.51 7.44 -3.97
CA SER A 33 7.56 7.27 -2.85
C SER A 33 6.10 7.23 -3.30
N PRO A 34 5.61 8.12 -4.20
CA PRO A 34 4.22 8.08 -4.65
C PRO A 34 3.84 6.77 -5.34
N LEU A 35 4.75 6.24 -6.15
CA LEU A 35 4.53 5.02 -6.91
C LEU A 35 4.51 3.80 -5.99
N MET A 36 5.41 3.75 -4.99
CA MET A 36 5.45 2.66 -4.01
C MET A 36 4.23 2.68 -3.07
N LEU A 37 3.78 3.87 -2.65
CA LEU A 37 2.55 3.99 -1.88
C LEU A 37 1.33 3.57 -2.71
N ARG A 38 1.27 3.96 -4.00
CA ARG A 38 0.21 3.52 -4.91
C ARG A 38 0.22 2.00 -5.11
N LEU A 39 1.40 1.38 -5.27
CA LEU A 39 1.53 -0.08 -5.37
C LEU A 39 0.96 -0.78 -4.14
N ALA A 40 1.35 -0.33 -2.94
CA ALA A 40 0.85 -0.89 -1.69
C ALA A 40 -0.66 -0.72 -1.53
N TRP A 41 -1.19 0.47 -1.87
CA TRP A 41 -2.61 0.78 -1.88
C TRP A 41 -3.39 -0.12 -2.84
N HIS A 42 -2.99 -0.20 -4.10
CA HIS A 42 -3.69 -1.02 -5.11
C HIS A 42 -3.64 -2.51 -4.78
N SER A 43 -2.54 -2.98 -4.18
CA SER A 43 -2.45 -4.37 -3.70
C SER A 43 -3.44 -4.65 -2.57
N ALA A 44 -3.58 -3.74 -1.61
CA ALA A 44 -4.47 -3.92 -0.46
C ALA A 44 -5.95 -3.65 -0.78
N GLY A 45 -6.23 -2.67 -1.65
CA GLY A 45 -7.56 -2.14 -1.93
C GLY A 45 -8.49 -3.07 -2.72
N THR A 46 -8.05 -4.29 -3.01
CA THR A 46 -8.87 -5.32 -3.68
C THR A 46 -9.56 -6.26 -2.69
N PHE A 47 -9.30 -6.11 -1.37
CA PHE A 47 -9.91 -6.95 -0.36
C PHE A 47 -11.43 -6.77 -0.31
N ASP A 48 -12.12 -7.90 -0.20
CA ASP A 48 -13.56 -7.96 0.02
C ASP A 48 -13.86 -8.74 1.32
N VAL A 49 -14.45 -8.08 2.31
CA VAL A 49 -14.76 -8.66 3.63
C VAL A 49 -15.75 -9.81 3.55
N SER A 50 -16.66 -9.78 2.56
CA SER A 50 -17.71 -10.79 2.41
C SER A 50 -17.15 -12.13 1.92
N SER A 51 -16.34 -12.10 0.88
CA SER A 51 -15.73 -13.29 0.28
C SER A 51 -14.36 -13.64 0.85
N LYS A 52 -13.72 -12.73 1.59
CA LYS A 52 -12.34 -12.84 2.10
C LYS A 52 -11.31 -13.07 0.98
N THR A 53 -11.57 -12.51 -0.19
CA THR A 53 -10.70 -12.60 -1.39
C THR A 53 -10.05 -11.26 -1.71
N GLY A 54 -8.99 -11.28 -2.52
CA GLY A 54 -8.16 -10.10 -2.77
C GLY A 54 -7.35 -9.70 -1.54
N GLY A 55 -6.87 -8.46 -1.51
CA GLY A 55 -6.05 -7.92 -0.44
C GLY A 55 -4.54 -8.07 -0.69
N PRO A 56 -3.71 -7.64 0.28
CA PRO A 56 -2.28 -7.44 0.11
C PRO A 56 -1.48 -8.75 0.18
N PHE A 57 -1.78 -9.71 -0.70
CA PHE A 57 -1.20 -11.05 -0.70
C PHE A 57 -0.30 -11.30 -1.92
N GLY A 58 0.45 -10.27 -2.35
CA GLY A 58 1.52 -10.39 -3.34
C GLY A 58 1.06 -10.74 -4.77
N THR A 59 -0.22 -10.59 -5.09
CA THR A 59 -0.79 -10.95 -6.40
C THR A 59 -0.52 -9.91 -7.48
N MET A 60 -0.19 -8.66 -7.13
CA MET A 60 0.14 -7.57 -8.07
C MET A 60 1.35 -7.87 -8.99
N LYS A 61 2.17 -8.88 -8.67
CA LYS A 61 3.23 -9.38 -9.59
C LYS A 61 2.68 -10.14 -10.79
N LYS A 62 1.41 -10.57 -10.75
CA LYS A 62 0.81 -11.41 -11.78
C LYS A 62 0.39 -10.56 -12.97
N PRO A 63 0.72 -10.96 -14.21
CA PRO A 63 0.35 -10.21 -15.42
C PRO A 63 -1.16 -9.93 -15.51
N ALA A 64 -2.01 -10.86 -15.06
CA ALA A 64 -3.46 -10.69 -15.06
C ALA A 64 -3.92 -9.50 -14.20
N GLU A 65 -3.33 -9.31 -13.01
CA GLU A 65 -3.69 -8.17 -12.15
C GLU A 65 -3.05 -6.86 -12.63
N GLN A 66 -1.84 -6.91 -13.18
CA GLN A 66 -1.19 -5.75 -13.78
C GLN A 66 -1.96 -5.22 -15.00
N ALA A 67 -2.66 -6.10 -15.72
CA ALA A 67 -3.47 -5.74 -16.88
C ALA A 67 -4.78 -5.01 -16.51
N HIS A 68 -5.18 -4.98 -15.24
CA HIS A 68 -6.35 -4.21 -14.82
C HIS A 68 -6.15 -2.72 -15.11
N ALA A 69 -7.17 -2.06 -15.65
CA ALA A 69 -7.08 -0.66 -16.10
C ALA A 69 -6.63 0.29 -14.97
N ALA A 70 -7.14 0.07 -13.75
CA ALA A 70 -6.77 0.87 -12.58
C ALA A 70 -5.29 0.71 -12.18
N ASN A 71 -4.63 -0.38 -12.57
CA ASN A 71 -3.25 -0.71 -12.21
C ASN A 71 -2.21 -0.24 -13.23
N ALA A 72 -2.62 0.51 -14.26
CA ALA A 72 -1.73 1.05 -15.28
C ALA A 72 -0.47 1.71 -14.67
N GLY A 73 0.71 1.29 -15.15
CA GLY A 73 2.02 1.78 -14.70
C GLY A 73 2.57 1.16 -13.41
N LEU A 74 1.83 0.26 -12.73
CA LEU A 74 2.34 -0.44 -11.54
C LEU A 74 3.35 -1.55 -11.88
N ASP A 75 3.43 -1.98 -13.14
CA ASP A 75 4.49 -2.86 -13.64
C ASP A 75 5.88 -2.25 -13.42
N ILE A 76 6.00 -0.92 -13.52
CA ILE A 76 7.23 -0.17 -13.24
C ILE A 76 7.62 -0.36 -11.77
N ALA A 77 6.67 -0.22 -10.85
CA ALA A 77 6.90 -0.36 -9.42
C ALA A 77 7.34 -1.80 -9.06
N VAL A 78 6.65 -2.79 -9.61
CA VAL A 78 6.99 -4.21 -9.44
C VAL A 78 8.41 -4.48 -9.95
N ARG A 79 8.74 -4.04 -11.16
CA ARG A 79 10.07 -4.21 -11.75
C ARG A 79 11.17 -3.52 -10.94
N MET A 80 10.91 -2.38 -10.31
CA MET A 80 11.86 -1.70 -9.43
C MET A 80 12.15 -2.47 -8.14
N LEU A 81 11.18 -3.24 -7.64
CA LEU A 81 11.31 -4.03 -6.41
C LEU A 81 11.91 -5.42 -6.66
N GLU A 82 11.91 -5.91 -7.90
CA GLU A 82 12.41 -7.24 -8.24
C GLU A 82 13.88 -7.48 -7.82
N PRO A 83 14.84 -6.54 -8.02
CA PRO A 83 16.21 -6.76 -7.56
C PRO A 83 16.33 -6.94 -6.03
N ILE A 84 15.51 -6.21 -5.25
CA ILE A 84 15.46 -6.39 -3.78
C ILE A 84 14.87 -7.76 -3.43
N LYS A 85 13.85 -8.19 -4.17
CA LYS A 85 13.22 -9.50 -3.99
C LYS A 85 14.15 -10.66 -4.32
N GLU A 86 14.97 -10.53 -5.35
CA GLU A 86 15.99 -11.51 -5.74
C GLU A 86 17.10 -11.62 -4.69
N GLU A 87 17.53 -10.49 -4.13
CA GLU A 87 18.53 -10.45 -3.04
C GLU A 87 18.00 -10.99 -1.70
N ILE A 88 16.69 -10.97 -1.50
CA ILE A 88 16.01 -11.39 -0.27
C ILE A 88 14.89 -12.37 -0.64
N PRO A 89 15.22 -13.60 -1.05
CA PRO A 89 14.21 -14.55 -1.52
C PRO A 89 13.22 -14.97 -0.41
N THR A 90 13.63 -14.85 0.86
CA THR A 90 12.86 -15.24 2.05
C THR A 90 11.64 -14.35 2.32
N ILE A 91 11.69 -13.05 2.00
CA ILE A 91 10.53 -12.16 2.17
C ILE A 91 9.47 -12.45 1.10
N SER A 92 8.19 -12.48 1.49
CA SER A 92 7.08 -12.63 0.54
C SER A 92 6.92 -11.37 -0.31
N TYR A 93 6.36 -11.48 -1.52
CA TYR A 93 6.01 -10.29 -2.28
C TYR A 93 4.94 -9.46 -1.56
N ALA A 94 4.02 -10.14 -0.86
CA ALA A 94 3.01 -9.52 -0.01
C ALA A 94 3.60 -8.55 1.01
N ASP A 95 4.56 -9.02 1.83
CA ASP A 95 5.20 -8.18 2.82
C ASP A 95 6.13 -7.14 2.20
N LEU A 96 6.86 -7.49 1.14
CA LEU A 96 7.73 -6.54 0.43
C LEU A 96 6.94 -5.33 -0.09
N TYR A 97 5.79 -5.54 -0.71
CA TYR A 97 4.96 -4.45 -1.27
C TYR A 97 4.36 -3.57 -0.17
N GLN A 98 3.86 -4.18 0.90
CA GLN A 98 3.31 -3.41 2.03
C GLN A 98 4.41 -2.63 2.77
N LEU A 99 5.59 -3.23 2.93
CA LEU A 99 6.76 -2.56 3.50
C LEU A 99 7.22 -1.40 2.63
N ALA A 100 7.22 -1.55 1.30
CA ALA A 100 7.53 -0.45 0.38
C ALA A 100 6.57 0.74 0.55
N GLY A 101 5.27 0.49 0.76
CA GLY A 101 4.29 1.54 1.07
C GLY A 101 4.56 2.24 2.40
N VAL A 102 4.89 1.49 3.46
CA VAL A 102 5.25 2.05 4.78
C VAL A 102 6.50 2.94 4.66
N VAL A 103 7.55 2.42 4.04
CA VAL A 103 8.81 3.16 3.87
C VAL A 103 8.62 4.39 2.98
N ALA A 104 7.75 4.34 1.97
CA ALA A 104 7.42 5.50 1.15
C ALA A 104 6.82 6.65 1.96
N VAL A 105 5.94 6.36 2.92
CA VAL A 105 5.37 7.37 3.83
C VAL A 105 6.46 7.93 4.75
N GLU A 106 7.26 7.04 5.37
CA GLU A 106 8.35 7.44 6.27
C GLU A 106 9.41 8.32 5.59
N VAL A 107 9.86 7.95 4.39
CA VAL A 107 10.86 8.71 3.61
C VAL A 107 10.34 10.07 3.20
N SER A 108 9.02 10.19 2.99
CA SER A 108 8.38 11.45 2.62
C SER A 108 8.06 12.34 3.82
N GLY A 109 8.52 11.98 5.02
CA GLY A 109 8.29 12.74 6.26
C GLY A 109 6.91 12.52 6.89
N GLY A 110 6.16 11.51 6.43
CA GLY A 110 4.91 11.11 7.04
C GLY A 110 5.09 10.37 8.38
N PRO A 111 3.99 9.94 9.02
CA PRO A 111 4.09 9.25 10.30
C PRO A 111 4.69 7.84 10.15
N VAL A 112 5.23 7.34 11.26
CA VAL A 112 5.68 5.95 11.36
C VAL A 112 4.47 5.04 11.40
N ILE A 113 4.33 4.15 10.42
CA ILE A 113 3.24 3.18 10.32
C ILE A 113 3.73 1.83 10.88
N PRO A 114 3.06 1.23 11.88
CA PRO A 114 3.43 -0.07 12.39
C PRO A 114 3.34 -1.15 11.30
N PHE A 115 4.46 -1.84 11.07
CA PHE A 115 4.55 -2.95 10.13
C PHE A 115 4.66 -4.27 10.89
N HIS A 116 3.81 -5.23 10.53
CA HIS A 116 3.84 -6.59 11.07
C HIS A 116 4.03 -7.57 9.90
N PRO A 117 5.11 -8.38 9.89
CA PRO A 117 5.35 -9.37 8.84
C PRO A 117 4.50 -10.63 9.00
N GLY A 118 4.56 -11.49 8.00
CA GLY A 118 3.92 -12.80 7.94
C GLY A 118 2.79 -12.90 6.93
N ARG A 119 2.67 -11.96 5.97
CA ARG A 119 1.72 -12.14 4.86
C ARG A 119 2.24 -13.19 3.91
N GLU A 120 1.38 -14.14 3.56
CA GLU A 120 1.68 -15.15 2.56
C GLU A 120 1.25 -14.68 1.17
N ASP A 121 2.00 -15.12 0.15
CA ASP A 121 1.65 -14.86 -1.24
C ASP A 121 0.50 -15.77 -1.67
N LYS A 122 -0.58 -15.19 -2.17
CA LYS A 122 -1.69 -15.94 -2.77
C LYS A 122 -1.44 -16.20 -4.26
N PRO A 123 -1.92 -17.33 -4.81
CA PRO A 123 -1.64 -17.67 -6.20
C PRO A 123 -2.57 -16.95 -7.19
N GLN A 124 -3.83 -16.71 -6.81
CA GLN A 124 -4.86 -16.16 -7.67
C GLN A 124 -5.09 -14.67 -7.40
N PRO A 125 -5.03 -13.81 -8.43
CA PRO A 125 -5.38 -12.42 -8.30
C PRO A 125 -6.91 -12.23 -8.08
N PRO A 126 -7.33 -11.12 -7.48
CA PRO A 126 -8.73 -10.74 -7.39
C PRO A 126 -9.31 -10.41 -8.78
N PRO A 127 -10.65 -10.45 -8.95
CA PRO A 127 -11.27 -9.92 -10.15
C PRO A 127 -11.05 -8.40 -10.28
N GLU A 128 -11.02 -7.91 -11.50
CA GLU A 128 -10.98 -6.48 -11.80
C GLU A 128 -12.23 -5.74 -11.28
N GLY A 129 -12.10 -4.42 -11.07
CA GLY A 129 -13.23 -3.53 -10.76
C GLY A 129 -13.49 -3.27 -9.27
N ARG A 130 -12.63 -3.77 -8.38
CA ARG A 130 -12.73 -3.56 -6.92
C ARG A 130 -12.16 -2.26 -6.39
N LEU A 131 -11.34 -1.57 -7.19
CA LEU A 131 -10.72 -0.30 -6.84
C LEU A 131 -11.69 0.87 -7.07
N PRO A 132 -11.58 1.97 -6.30
CA PRO A 132 -12.48 3.11 -6.43
C PRO A 132 -12.33 3.82 -7.79
N ASP A 133 -13.44 4.37 -8.28
CA ASP A 133 -13.53 5.10 -9.53
C ASP A 133 -13.47 6.59 -9.20
N ALA A 134 -12.49 7.29 -9.76
CA ALA A 134 -12.24 8.70 -9.47
C ALA A 134 -13.34 9.64 -9.98
N THR A 135 -14.22 9.17 -10.87
CA THR A 135 -15.34 9.97 -11.41
C THR A 135 -16.60 9.91 -10.53
N LYS A 136 -16.60 9.07 -9.49
CA LYS A 136 -17.76 8.85 -8.62
C LYS A 136 -17.64 9.59 -7.28
N GLY A 137 -18.79 9.80 -6.64
CA GLY A 137 -18.90 10.53 -5.38
C GLY A 137 -18.82 9.67 -4.11
N SER A 138 -19.24 10.27 -2.99
CA SER A 138 -19.10 9.67 -1.64
C SER A 138 -19.82 8.34 -1.43
N ASP A 139 -20.94 8.09 -2.13
CA ASP A 139 -21.64 6.80 -2.04
C ASP A 139 -20.80 5.66 -2.59
N HIS A 140 -20.06 5.91 -3.68
CA HIS A 140 -19.12 4.94 -4.24
C HIS A 140 -17.96 4.68 -3.28
N LEU A 141 -17.45 5.74 -2.62
CA LEU A 141 -16.40 5.58 -1.60
C LEU A 141 -16.88 4.71 -0.44
N ARG A 142 -18.10 4.93 0.07
CA ARG A 142 -18.67 4.08 1.13
C ARG A 142 -18.95 2.66 0.67
N GLN A 143 -19.29 2.45 -0.60
CA GLN A 143 -19.44 1.11 -1.17
C GLN A 143 -18.10 0.36 -1.19
N VAL A 144 -17.04 1.01 -1.70
CA VAL A 144 -15.73 0.37 -1.86
C VAL A 144 -15.01 0.26 -0.52
N PHE A 145 -14.80 1.35 0.19
CA PHE A 145 -14.04 1.33 1.44
C PHE A 145 -14.87 0.78 2.60
N GLY A 146 -16.13 1.18 2.71
CA GLY A 146 -17.00 0.74 3.80
C GLY A 146 -17.49 -0.68 3.63
N LYS A 147 -18.32 -0.92 2.62
CA LYS A 147 -19.00 -2.22 2.45
C LYS A 147 -18.06 -3.34 1.99
N GLN A 148 -17.15 -3.05 1.05
CA GLN A 148 -16.23 -4.06 0.51
C GLN A 148 -14.98 -4.22 1.39
N MET A 149 -14.27 -3.14 1.76
CA MET A 149 -13.04 -3.27 2.58
C MET A 149 -13.27 -3.33 4.09
N GLY A 150 -14.43 -2.91 4.59
CA GLY A 150 -14.74 -2.89 6.03
C GLY A 150 -14.17 -1.70 6.79
N LEU A 151 -13.92 -0.57 6.11
CA LEU A 151 -13.30 0.63 6.67
C LEU A 151 -14.34 1.65 7.12
N SER A 152 -13.96 2.49 8.08
CA SER A 152 -14.82 3.58 8.57
C SER A 152 -14.77 4.82 7.68
N ASP A 153 -15.76 5.71 7.79
CA ASP A 153 -15.73 7.02 7.11
C ASP A 153 -14.49 7.85 7.51
N GLN A 154 -13.99 7.68 8.75
CA GLN A 154 -12.74 8.32 9.19
C GLN A 154 -11.53 7.78 8.42
N ASP A 155 -11.47 6.47 8.18
CA ASP A 155 -10.40 5.85 7.39
C ASP A 155 -10.46 6.35 5.94
N ILE A 156 -11.66 6.49 5.34
CA ILE A 156 -11.81 7.02 3.97
C ILE A 156 -11.15 8.40 3.84
N VAL A 157 -11.45 9.31 4.79
CA VAL A 157 -10.89 10.66 4.79
C VAL A 157 -9.39 10.65 5.04
N ALA A 158 -8.92 9.86 6.01
CA ALA A 158 -7.50 9.74 6.32
C ALA A 158 -6.68 9.20 5.13
N LEU A 159 -7.16 8.13 4.48
CA LEU A 159 -6.52 7.51 3.31
C LEU A 159 -6.52 8.43 2.09
N SER A 160 -7.57 9.23 1.91
CA SER A 160 -7.62 10.24 0.84
C SER A 160 -6.48 11.27 0.97
N GLY A 161 -5.98 11.49 2.19
CA GLY A 161 -4.79 12.30 2.45
C GLY A 161 -3.49 11.77 1.82
N GLY A 162 -3.44 10.49 1.42
CA GLY A 162 -2.30 9.92 0.69
C GLY A 162 -2.01 10.59 -0.65
N HIS A 163 -3.00 11.27 -1.25
CA HIS A 163 -2.80 12.07 -2.47
C HIS A 163 -1.86 13.27 -2.29
N THR A 164 -1.57 13.68 -1.04
CA THR A 164 -0.58 14.73 -0.76
C THR A 164 0.83 14.33 -1.21
N LEU A 165 1.17 13.04 -1.17
CA LEU A 165 2.44 12.51 -1.66
C LEU A 165 2.47 12.39 -3.18
N VAL A 166 1.33 12.03 -3.79
CA VAL A 166 1.21 11.83 -5.25
C VAL A 166 1.28 13.14 -6.03
N SER A 167 0.92 14.27 -5.40
CA SER A 167 0.93 15.58 -6.06
C SER A 167 2.32 16.21 -6.25
N LEU A 168 3.38 15.66 -5.64
CA LEU A 168 4.75 16.18 -5.77
C LEU A 168 5.32 16.15 -7.20
N HIS A 169 4.66 15.48 -8.16
CA HIS A 169 5.08 15.44 -9.57
C HIS A 169 4.15 16.16 -10.55
N ILE A 170 2.96 16.66 -10.14
CA ILE A 170 1.97 17.21 -11.08
C ILE A 170 1.89 18.74 -11.08
N CYS A 171 2.35 19.47 -10.06
CA CYS A 171 2.34 20.93 -10.16
C CYS A 171 3.31 21.63 -9.20
N SER A 172 4.28 22.36 -9.76
CA SER A 172 5.09 23.37 -9.05
C SER A 172 4.31 24.68 -8.80
N ILE A 173 2.98 24.67 -8.96
CA ILE A 173 2.13 25.87 -8.92
C ILE A 173 0.85 25.52 -8.14
N CYS A 174 0.72 26.13 -6.97
CA CYS A 174 -0.49 26.16 -6.13
C CYS A 174 -0.91 24.84 -5.44
N PHE A 175 -0.39 24.58 -4.24
CA PHE A 175 -1.24 24.42 -3.05
C PHE A 175 -0.43 24.75 -1.79
N HIS A 176 -0.74 25.90 -1.21
CA HIS A 176 -0.14 26.43 0.00
C HIS A 176 -0.65 25.60 1.20
N VAL A 177 0.23 24.85 1.86
CA VAL A 177 0.40 24.65 3.33
C VAL A 177 -0.83 24.45 4.25
N ILE A 178 -2.06 24.28 3.77
CA ILE A 178 -3.25 24.20 4.64
C ILE A 178 -3.65 22.75 4.96
N TYR A 179 -3.21 21.76 4.16
CA TYR A 179 -3.51 20.34 4.39
C TYR A 179 -2.44 19.57 5.20
N LEU A 180 -1.26 20.16 5.42
CA LEU A 180 -0.14 19.46 6.06
C LEU A 180 -0.34 19.25 7.56
N ASP A 181 -0.91 20.21 8.30
CA ASP A 181 -0.88 20.13 9.77
C ASP A 181 -2.02 19.30 10.39
N ARG A 182 -3.18 19.24 9.74
CA ARG A 182 -4.35 18.46 10.22
C ARG A 182 -4.50 17.06 9.63
N CYS A 183 -4.04 16.80 8.39
CA CYS A 183 -4.12 15.45 7.82
C CYS A 183 -2.95 14.54 8.21
N MET A 184 -1.77 15.08 8.54
CA MET A 184 -0.64 14.29 9.05
C MET A 184 -0.97 13.58 10.38
N HIS A 185 -1.73 14.24 11.27
CA HIS A 185 -2.28 13.63 12.48
C HIS A 185 -3.44 12.65 12.21
N ALA A 186 -4.01 12.63 11.00
CA ALA A 186 -5.00 11.64 10.59
C ALA A 186 -4.35 10.40 9.93
N LEU A 187 -3.13 10.55 9.40
CA LEU A 187 -2.32 9.44 8.88
C LEU A 187 -1.84 8.47 9.98
N THR A 188 -1.96 8.81 11.27
CA THR A 188 -1.73 7.87 12.40
C THR A 188 -2.76 6.75 12.49
N LEU A 189 -3.74 6.69 11.58
CA LEU A 189 -4.68 5.58 11.42
C LEU A 189 -4.53 4.89 10.06
N PHE A 190 -3.32 4.85 9.49
CA PHE A 190 -2.99 3.88 8.42
C PHE A 190 -2.91 2.45 8.98
N SER A 191 -4.04 1.95 9.46
CA SER A 191 -4.25 0.54 9.77
C SER A 191 -4.50 -0.26 8.49
N CYS A 192 -4.78 0.36 7.33
CA CYS A 192 -5.18 -0.33 6.09
C CYS A 192 -4.13 -1.27 5.49
N VAL A 193 -2.87 -0.86 5.50
CA VAL A 193 -1.74 -1.71 5.09
C VAL A 193 -1.59 -2.91 6.05
N SER A 194 -2.01 -2.73 7.31
CA SER A 194 -1.99 -3.73 8.38
C SER A 194 -3.36 -4.38 8.65
N LEU A 195 -4.42 -4.09 7.88
CA LEU A 195 -5.83 -4.47 8.18
C LEU A 195 -6.24 -5.82 7.62
N PHE A 196 -5.41 -6.41 6.77
CA PHE A 196 -5.71 -7.65 6.07
C PHE A 196 -4.79 -8.80 6.51
N LEU A 197 -4.52 -8.88 7.81
CA LEU A 197 -4.01 -10.06 8.52
C LEU A 197 -5.11 -10.59 9.43
#